data_AF-A0A0S8C4S5-F1
#
_entry.id   AF-A0A0S8C4S5-F1
#
_cell.length_a   1.000
_cell.length_b   1.000
_cell.length_c   1.000
_cell.angle_alpha   90.00
_cell.angle_beta   90.00
_cell.angle_gamma   90.00
#
_symmetry.space_group_name_H-M   'P 1'
#
loop_
_entity.id
_entity.type
_entity.pdbx_description
1 polymer ?
#
loop_
_entity_poly.entity_id
_entity_poly.type
_entity_poly.pdbx_seq_one_letter_code
_entity_poly.pdbx_strand_id
1 'polypeptide(L)' 'MGHFSAKVRRQPRYIDLDLCTGCGICADYCPVVIGDAYNENLAITKGPHRDYVQAVPAGFYIDPA' A
#
# COMPACT_ATOMS: atom_id res chain seq x y z
N MET A 1 32.66 13.22 14.70
CA MET A 1 31.56 13.72 13.83
C MET A 1 31.17 12.58 12.90
N GLY A 2 29.88 12.27 12.74
CA GLY A 2 29.42 11.21 11.82
C GLY A 2 28.98 9.88 12.45
N HIS A 3 28.82 9.80 13.77
CA HIS A 3 28.27 8.60 14.43
C HIS A 3 26.80 8.82 14.74
N PHE A 4 25.95 8.69 13.71
CA PHE A 4 24.50 8.77 13.88
C PHE A 4 23.91 7.36 13.94
N SER A 5 23.10 7.12 14.95
CA SER A 5 22.24 5.93 15.03
C SER A 5 20.80 6.40 14.85
N ALA A 6 20.15 5.93 13.78
CA ALA A 6 18.75 6.21 13.51
C ALA A 6 17.95 4.91 13.65
N LYS A 7 16.77 5.03 14.25
CA LYS A 7 15.76 3.96 14.27
C LYS A 7 14.65 4.36 13.32
N VAL A 8 14.39 3.51 12.33
CA VAL A 8 13.33 3.74 11.34
C VAL A 8 12.15 2.85 11.69
N ARG A 9 10.96 3.45 11.79
CA ARG A 9 9.71 2.70 11.94
C ARG A 9 9.21 2.32 10.54
N ARG A 10 9.18 1.02 10.25
CA ARG A 10 8.55 0.49 9.03
C ARG A 10 7.10 0.14 9.35
N GLN A 11 6.15 0.82 8.70
CA GLN A 11 4.74 0.47 8.84
C GLN A 11 4.46 -0.88 8.18
N PRO A 12 3.66 -1.75 8.83
CA PRO A 12 3.29 -3.04 8.24
C PRO A 12 2.37 -2.81 7.04
N ARG A 13 2.62 -3.54 5.94
CA ARG A 13 1.75 -3.55 4.75
C ARG A 13 0.63 -4.59 4.84
N TYR A 14 0.71 -5.48 5.85
CA TYR A 14 -0.16 -6.66 6.03
C TYR A 14 -0.16 -7.64 4.85
N ILE A 15 0.73 -7.44 3.87
CA ILE A 15 0.99 -8.32 2.73
C ILE A 15 2.50 -8.56 2.70
N ASP A 16 2.88 -9.82 2.50
CA ASP A 16 4.28 -10.20 2.30
C ASP A 16 4.71 -9.79 0.88
N LEU A 17 5.67 -8.87 0.79
CA LEU A 17 6.17 -8.36 -0.48
C LEU A 17 6.97 -9.41 -1.27
N ASP A 18 7.59 -10.38 -0.60
CA ASP A 18 8.38 -11.42 -1.27
C ASP A 18 7.46 -12.44 -1.98
N LEU A 19 6.23 -12.61 -1.50
CA LEU A 19 5.20 -13.46 -2.10
C LEU A 19 4.22 -12.70 -3.00
N CYS A 20 4.19 -11.37 -2.89
CA CYS A 20 3.25 -10.53 -3.64
C CYS A 20 3.68 -10.38 -5.11
N THR A 21 2.89 -10.93 -6.01
CA THR A 21 3.11 -10.82 -7.47
C THR A 21 2.56 -9.53 -8.09
N GLY A 22 1.83 -8.72 -7.32
CA GLY A 22 1.22 -7.49 -7.83
C GLY A 22 0.04 -7.72 -8.77
N CYS A 23 -0.60 -8.90 -8.72
CA CYS A 23 -1.66 -9.31 -9.65
C CYS A 23 -2.98 -8.52 -9.53
N GLY A 24 -3.24 -7.87 -8.38
CA GLY A 24 -4.43 -7.03 -8.18
C GLY A 24 -5.72 -7.77 -7.79
N ILE A 25 -5.73 -9.12 -7.78
CA ILE A 25 -6.92 -9.92 -7.45
C ILE A 25 -7.49 -9.56 -6.06
N CYS A 26 -6.63 -9.23 -5.10
CA CYS A 26 -7.08 -8.82 -3.76
C CYS A 26 -7.96 -7.57 -3.77
N ALA A 27 -7.70 -6.61 -4.67
CA ALA A 27 -8.50 -5.39 -4.82
C ALA A 27 -9.90 -5.68 -5.37
N ASP A 28 -10.02 -6.62 -6.32
CA ASP A 28 -11.28 -6.94 -6.98
C ASP A 28 -12.31 -7.58 -6.03
N TYR A 29 -11.85 -8.47 -5.15
CA TYR A 29 -12.72 -9.19 -4.21
C TYR A 29 -13.01 -8.40 -2.92
N CYS A 30 -12.30 -7.29 -2.68
CA CYS A 30 -12.50 -6.54 -1.45
C CYS A 30 -13.84 -5.78 -1.47
N PRO A 31 -14.74 -6.04 -0.50
CA PRO A 31 -15.98 -5.31 -0.38
C PRO A 31 -15.79 -3.89 0.17
N VAL A 32 -14.66 -3.62 0.84
CA VAL A 32 -14.34 -2.33 1.45
C VAL A 32 -13.86 -1.35 0.39
N VAL A 33 -14.55 -0.21 0.31
CA VAL A 33 -14.22 0.91 -0.56
C VAL A 33 -13.80 2.09 0.31
N ILE A 34 -12.68 2.70 -0.03
CA ILE A 34 -12.05 3.77 0.73
C ILE A 34 -11.74 4.95 -0.21
N GLY A 35 -11.54 6.13 0.36
CA GLY A 35 -11.07 7.29 -0.41
C GLY A 35 -9.63 7.09 -0.87
N ASP A 36 -9.32 7.49 -2.10
CA ASP A 36 -7.96 7.43 -2.61
C ASP A 36 -7.14 8.63 -2.11
N ALA A 37 -6.35 8.41 -1.06
CA ALA A 37 -5.50 9.43 -0.47
C ALA A 37 -4.44 9.98 -1.44
N TYR A 38 -3.97 9.18 -2.40
CA TYR A 38 -3.01 9.63 -3.42
C TYR A 38 -3.65 10.64 -4.38
N ASN A 39 -4.92 10.43 -4.72
CA ASN A 39 -5.70 11.34 -5.57
C ASN A 39 -6.50 12.38 -4.75
N GLU A 40 -6.01 12.78 -3.57
CA GLU A 40 -6.66 13.78 -2.69
C GLU A 40 -8.13 13.47 -2.36
N ASN A 41 -8.50 12.19 -2.28
CA ASN A 41 -9.88 11.69 -2.11
C ASN A 41 -10.86 12.12 -3.22
N LEU A 42 -10.35 12.51 -4.39
CA LEU A 42 -11.14 12.78 -5.58
C LEU A 42 -11.55 11.50 -6.33
N ALA A 43 -10.90 10.39 -5.99
CA ALA A 43 -11.21 9.06 -6.47
C ALA A 43 -11.49 8.10 -5.30
N ILE A 44 -12.09 6.96 -5.61
CA ILE A 44 -12.28 5.85 -4.68
C ILE A 44 -11.34 4.71 -5.03
N THR A 45 -10.85 4.02 -4.01
CA THR A 45 -10.02 2.82 -4.13
C THR A 45 -10.55 1.73 -3.20
N LYS A 46 -9.85 0.60 -3.15
CA LYS A 46 -10.20 -0.56 -2.33
C LYS A 46 -9.26 -0.65 -1.14
N GLY A 47 -9.67 -1.32 -0.07
CA GLY A 47 -8.80 -1.56 1.11
C GLY A 47 -7.40 -2.05 0.71
N PRO A 48 -7.28 -3.21 0.02
CA PRO A 48 -6.04 -3.61 -0.63
C PRO A 48 -5.86 -2.85 -1.94
N HIS A 49 -4.90 -1.93 -1.96
CA HIS A 49 -4.56 -1.17 -3.15
C HIS A 49 -3.05 -0.87 -3.23
N ARG A 50 -2.69 -0.19 -4.31
CA ARG A 50 -1.39 0.47 -4.50
C ARG A 50 -1.69 1.90 -4.94
N ASP A 51 -0.83 2.84 -4.57
CA ASP A 51 -1.08 4.27 -4.79
C ASP A 51 -1.26 4.62 -6.29
N TYR A 52 -0.52 3.93 -7.16
CA TYR A 52 -0.63 4.08 -8.62
C TYR A 52 -0.08 2.85 -9.35
N VAL A 53 -0.36 2.73 -10.64
CA VAL A 53 -0.03 1.53 -11.45
C VAL A 53 1.47 1.23 -11.51
N GLN A 54 2.30 2.26 -11.47
CA GLN A 54 3.76 2.18 -11.55
C GLN A 54 4.44 2.35 -10.18
N ALA A 55 3.71 2.13 -9.07
CA ALA A 55 4.25 2.24 -7.73
C ALA A 55 5.45 1.32 -7.51
N VAL A 56 6.49 1.84 -6.84
CA VAL A 56 7.67 1.08 -6.45
C VAL A 56 7.79 1.13 -4.92
N PRO A 57 7.76 -0.03 -4.23
CA PRO A 57 7.61 -1.39 -4.73
C PRO A 57 6.25 -1.67 -5.38
N ALA A 58 6.20 -2.58 -6.36
CA ALA A 58 4.97 -2.95 -7.09
C ALA A 58 3.96 -3.79 -6.26
N GLY A 59 4.17 -3.89 -4.95
CA GLY A 59 3.35 -4.67 -4.05
C GLY A 59 2.19 -3.89 -3.47
N PHE A 60 1.09 -4.61 -3.24
CA PHE A 60 -0.10 -4.06 -2.60
C PHE A 60 0.10 -3.93 -1.08
N TYR A 61 -0.69 -3.08 -0.45
CA TYR A 61 -0.83 -3.02 1.01
C TYR A 61 -2.31 -2.94 1.38
N ILE A 62 -2.64 -3.34 2.60
CA ILE A 62 -4.01 -3.25 3.12
C ILE A 62 -4.11 -2.00 3.98
N ASP A 63 -5.00 -1.09 3.59
CA ASP A 63 -5.37 0.08 4.39
C ASP A 63 -6.66 -0.21 5.20
N PRO A 64 -6.65 -0.05 6.53
CA PRO A 64 -7.84 -0.17 7.36
C PRO A 64 -8.74 1.09 7.41
N ALA A 65 -8.33 2.20 6.78
CA ALA A 65 -8.97 3.52 6.88
C ALA A 65 -10.35 3.63 6.21
#